data_AF-A0A1S0TR99-F1
#
_entry.id   AF-A0A1S0TR99-F1
#
_cell.length_a   1.000
_cell.length_b   1.000
_cell.length_c   1.000
_cell.angle_alpha   90.00
_cell.angle_beta   90.00
_cell.angle_gamma   90.00
#
_symmetry.space_group_name_H-M   'P 1'
#
loop_
_entity.id
_entity.type
_entity.pdbx_description
1 polymer ?
#
loop_
_entity_poly.entity_id
_entity_poly.type
_entity_poly.pdbx_seq_one_letter_code
_entity_poly.pdbx_strand_id
1 'polypeptide(L)' 'MPDERKLYKYATYLSKCSREAIDYGKCVGEKAEKVTHLMCQREFTLLLNCVKKQYNSKVEI' A
#
# COMPACT_ATOMS: atom_id res chain seq x y z
N MET A 1 12.78 -21.23 -8.72
CA MET A 1 12.76 -20.13 -7.73
C MET A 1 11.45 -19.38 -7.87
N PRO A 2 10.43 -19.69 -7.06
CA PRO A 2 9.20 -18.92 -7.06
C PRO A 2 9.41 -17.60 -6.28
N ASP A 3 8.69 -16.56 -6.66
CA ASP A 3 8.41 -15.36 -5.85
C ASP A 3 9.36 -14.14 -5.80
N GLU A 4 10.59 -14.16 -6.31
CA GLU A 4 11.43 -12.94 -6.32
C GLU A 4 10.80 -11.79 -7.12
N ARG A 5 10.06 -12.09 -8.19
CA ARG A 5 9.34 -11.09 -9.00
C ARG A 5 8.13 -10.48 -8.29
N LYS A 6 7.57 -11.12 -7.26
CA LYS A 6 6.37 -10.59 -6.59
C LYS A 6 6.74 -9.45 -5.66
N LEU A 7 7.76 -9.63 -4.82
CA LEU A 7 8.22 -8.59 -3.89
C LEU A 7 8.69 -7.32 -4.61
N TYR A 8 9.44 -7.45 -5.71
CA TYR A 8 9.88 -6.29 -6.50
C TYR A 8 8.69 -5.49 -7.07
N LYS A 9 7.61 -6.16 -7.50
CA LYS A 9 6.40 -5.50 -7.98
C LYS A 9 5.72 -4.72 -6.86
N TYR A 10 5.64 -5.28 -5.65
CA TYR A 10 5.11 -4.55 -4.49
C TYR A 10 5.96 -3.34 -4.16
N ALA A 11 7.29 -3.46 -4.12
CA ALA A 11 8.19 -2.33 -3.91
C ALA A 11 8.00 -1.24 -4.97
N THR A 12 7.81 -1.63 -6.24
CA THR A 12 7.53 -0.71 -7.35
C THR A 12 6.17 -0.02 -7.22
N TYR A 13 5.14 -0.73 -6.75
CA TYR A 13 3.82 -0.11 -6.56
C TYR A 13 3.80 0.81 -5.33
N LEU A 14 4.46 0.39 -4.26
CA LEU A 14 4.61 1.19 -3.04
C LEU A 14 5.44 2.44 -3.28
N SER A 15 6.48 2.40 -4.13
CA SER A 15 7.25 3.60 -4.46
C SER A 15 6.40 4.64 -5.21
N LYS A 16 5.51 4.19 -6.11
CA LYS A 16 4.56 5.05 -6.82
C LYS A 16 3.40 5.56 -5.94
N CYS A 17 3.09 4.84 -4.86
CA CYS A 17 2.07 5.19 -3.87
C CYS A 17 2.71 5.58 -2.53
N SER A 18 3.91 6.16 -2.59
CA SER A 18 4.77 6.37 -1.42
C SER A 18 4.13 7.32 -0.41
N ARG A 19 3.38 8.32 -0.88
CA ARG A 19 2.65 9.25 -0.02
C ARG A 19 1.57 8.54 0.79
N GLU A 20 0.72 7.76 0.12
CA GLU A 20 -0.35 7.00 0.75
C GLU A 20 0.21 5.92 1.69
N ALA A 21 1.36 5.33 1.35
CA ALA A 21 2.05 4.36 2.19
C ALA A 21 2.60 5.01 3.46
N ILE A 22 3.19 6.21 3.35
CA ILE A 22 3.65 6.99 4.50
C ILE A 22 2.48 7.38 5.40
N ASP A 23 1.37 7.84 4.84
CA ASP A 23 0.20 8.28 5.61
C ASP A 23 -0.44 7.10 6.37
N TYR A 24 -0.55 5.94 5.72
CA TYR A 24 -0.98 4.70 6.40
C TYR A 24 0.02 4.27 7.49
N GLY A 25 1.32 4.29 7.19
CA GLY A 25 2.37 3.95 8.13
C GLY A 25 2.39 4.86 9.36
N LYS A 26 2.15 6.16 9.19
CA LYS A 26 2.00 7.13 10.30
C LYS A 26 0.82 6.76 11.18
N CYS A 27 -0.36 6.54 10.59
CA CYS A 27 -1.55 6.18 11.35
C CYS A 27 -1.36 4.90 12.17
N VAL A 28 -0.73 3.87 11.59
CA VAL A 28 -0.43 2.61 12.30
C VAL A 28 0.65 2.81 13.35
N GLY A 29 1.71 3.57 13.05
CA GLY A 29 2.82 3.82 13.95
C GLY A 29 2.42 4.62 15.19
N GLU A 30 1.61 5.68 15.02
CA GLU A 30 1.07 6.47 16.12
C GLU A 30 0.12 5.68 17.02
N LYS A 31 -0.48 4.63 16.48
CA LYS A 31 -1.48 3.79 17.17
C LYS A 31 -0.95 2.38 17.47
N ALA A 32 0.36 2.14 17.37
CA ALA A 32 0.95 0.79 17.33
C ALA A 32 0.58 -0.07 18.56
N GLU A 33 0.38 0.55 19.72
CA GLU A 33 -0.01 -0.15 20.96
C GLU A 33 -1.52 -0.45 21.05
N LYS A 34 -2.36 0.19 20.24
CA LYS A 34 -3.84 0.13 20.31
C LYS A 34 -4.51 0.00 18.94
N VAL A 35 -3.80 -0.45 17.91
CA VAL A 35 -4.37 -0.62 16.58
C VAL A 35 -5.55 -1.58 16.67
N THR A 36 -6.74 -1.04 16.52
CA THR A 36 -7.99 -1.81 16.44
C THR A 36 -8.40 -1.94 14.97
N HIS A 37 -9.23 -2.94 14.68
CA HIS A 37 -9.77 -3.13 13.34
C HIS A 37 -10.45 -1.84 12.86
N LEU A 38 -10.17 -1.43 11.61
CA LEU A 38 -10.67 -0.23 10.92
C LEU A 38 -10.08 1.14 11.36
N MET A 39 -9.18 1.18 12.34
CA MET A 39 -8.71 2.44 12.93
C MET A 39 -7.86 3.32 11.98
N CYS A 40 -7.31 2.73 10.92
CA CYS A 40 -6.61 3.39 9.80
C CYS A 40 -7.22 2.99 8.44
N GLN A 41 -8.52 2.64 8.43
CA GLN A 41 -9.19 2.13 7.24
C GLN A 41 -9.18 3.14 6.09
N ARG A 42 -9.28 4.43 6.40
CA ARG A 42 -9.30 5.49 5.40
C ARG A 42 -7.97 5.55 4.65
N GLU A 43 -6.87 5.64 5.38
CA GLU A 43 -5.50 5.68 4.87
C GLU A 43 -5.18 4.39 4.11
N PHE A 44 -5.60 3.25 4.66
CA PHE A 44 -5.46 1.95 4.01
C PHE A 44 -6.23 1.89 2.68
N THR A 45 -7.46 2.42 2.63
CA THR A 45 -8.28 2.43 1.41
C THR A 45 -7.64 3.30 0.33
N LEU A 46 -7.07 4.45 0.70
CA LEU A 46 -6.34 5.32 -0.23
C LEU A 46 -5.10 4.63 -0.79
N LEU A 47 -4.31 3.99 0.06
CA LEU A 47 -3.16 3.19 -0.37
C LEU A 47 -3.58 2.04 -1.31
N LEU A 48 -4.62 1.30 -0.93
CA LEU A 48 -5.14 0.19 -1.73
C LEU A 48 -5.63 0.66 -3.10
N ASN A 49 -6.33 1.81 -3.16
CA ASN A 49 -6.80 2.38 -4.42
C ASN A 49 -5.64 2.82 -5.31
N CYS A 50 -4.60 3.43 -4.75
CA CYS A 50 -3.40 3.77 -5.51
C CYS A 50 -2.72 2.50 -6.07
N VAL A 51 -2.53 1.47 -5.25
CA VAL A 51 -1.92 0.21 -5.69
C VAL A 51 -2.78 -0.49 -6.75
N LYS A 52 -4.11 -0.52 -6.59
CA LYS A 52 -5.05 -1.07 -7.58
C LYS A 52 -4.97 -0.31 -8.91
N LYS A 53 -4.85 1.02 -8.87
CA LYS A 53 -4.65 1.83 -10.07
C LYS A 53 -3.34 1.46 -10.78
N GLN A 54 -2.24 1.28 -10.04
CA GLN A 54 -0.96 0.86 -10.62
C GLN A 54 -0.99 -0.59 -11.15
N TYR A 55 -1.80 -1.46 -10.54
CA TYR A 55 -2.01 -2.82 -11.02
C TYR A 55 -2.83 -2.85 -12.31
N ASN A 56 -3.95 -2.13 -12.37
CA ASN A 56 -4.81 -2.06 -13.55
C ASN A 56 -4.20 -1.26 -14.69
N SER A 57 -3.32 -0.30 -14.40
CA SER A 57 -2.55 0.43 -15.44
C SER A 57 -1.52 -0.45 -16.17
N LYS A 58 -1.38 -1.72 -15.81
CA LYS A 58 -0.64 -2.74 -16.58
C LYS A 58 -1.50 -3.53 -17.57
N VAL A 59 -2.78 -3.17 -17.74
CA VAL A 59 -3.60 -3.59 -18.87
C VAL A 59 -3.71 -2.40 -19.83
N GLU A 60 -2.57 -1.98 -20.38
CA GLU A 60 -2.50 -1.22 -21.63
C GLU A 60 -1.04 -1.23 -22.09
N ILE A 61 -0.87 -1.74 -23.32
CA ILE A 61 0.35 -2.02 -24.12
C ILE A 61 1.06 -3.35 -23.80
#